data_AF-A0A8J9TG43-F1
#
_entry.id   AF-A0A8J9TG43-F1
#
_cell.length_a   1.000
_cell.length_b   1.000
_cell.length_c   1.000
_cell.angle_alpha   90.00
_cell.angle_beta   90.00
_cell.angle_gamma   90.00
#
_symmetry.space_group_name_H-M   'P 1'
#
loop_
_entity.id
_entity.type
_entity.pdbx_description
1 polymer ?
#
loop_
_entity_poly.entity_id
_entity_poly.type
_entity_poly.pdbx_seq_one_letter_code
_entity_poly.pdbx_strand_id
1 'polypeptide(L)'
;MARGKFNKRGGGPRLDAVNAQEIALRDARLADLEDARAARRLAEEEEADGDEKDDTEPAGAKTPTPVVDNGPKGPPVTTEYDHRRNMAKLAMVRKRREEAEARRQAEEDIEQQQEDERKKMAAMIIADQDDDDEDDNGKKKKKNKDAEIPKLDKVTIKRMKPAQMKEALKIRGLDIQGNAKILLERLLKFEEAR
;
A
#
# COMPACT_ATOMS: atom_id res chain seq x y z
N MET A 1 37.70 18.01 -19.56
CA MET A 1 36.22 17.91 -19.58
C MET A 1 35.80 16.60 -18.92
N ALA A 2 35.08 16.64 -17.80
CA ALA A 2 34.43 15.46 -17.23
C ALA A 2 33.23 15.86 -16.36
N ARG A 3 32.08 15.92 -17.04
CA ARG A 3 30.73 15.47 -16.68
C ARG A 3 30.17 15.81 -15.29
N GLY A 4 29.09 16.59 -15.33
CA GLY A 4 28.32 17.11 -14.21
C GLY A 4 27.80 16.04 -13.24
N LYS A 5 27.83 16.41 -11.95
CA LYS A 5 27.13 15.70 -10.87
C LYS A 5 25.64 16.04 -10.95
N PHE A 6 24.87 15.07 -11.43
CA PHE A 6 23.43 15.11 -11.54
C PHE A 6 22.75 15.15 -10.16
N ASN A 7 21.62 15.84 -10.13
CA ASN A 7 20.88 16.29 -8.96
C ASN A 7 20.17 15.18 -8.17
N LYS A 8 19.94 15.51 -6.89
CA LYS A 8 18.87 15.03 -5.99
C LYS A 8 17.65 14.43 -6.71
N ARG A 9 17.16 13.29 -6.21
CA ARG A 9 15.74 12.86 -6.06
C ARG A 9 15.82 11.42 -5.54
N GLY A 10 15.35 11.05 -4.35
CA GLY A 10 14.18 11.47 -3.62
C GLY A 10 13.56 10.17 -3.13
N GLY A 11 13.76 9.84 -1.86
CA GLY A 11 13.36 8.55 -1.29
C GLY A 11 13.22 8.67 0.21
N GLY A 12 12.35 9.58 0.64
CA GLY A 12 11.96 9.71 2.05
C GLY A 12 11.21 8.46 2.53
N PRO A 13 11.14 8.24 3.85
CA PRO A 13 10.70 6.98 4.44
C PRO A 13 9.19 6.79 4.23
N ARG A 14 8.83 5.74 3.49
CA ARG A 14 7.45 5.25 3.38
C ARG A 14 6.92 4.98 4.79
N LEU A 15 5.69 5.45 5.03
CA LEU A 15 4.95 5.29 6.27
C LEU A 15 4.94 3.82 6.70
N ASP A 16 5.30 3.65 7.97
CA ASP A 16 5.12 2.54 8.89
C ASP A 16 4.91 1.17 8.26
N ALA A 17 5.98 0.36 8.29
CA ALA A 17 5.88 -1.08 8.09
C ALA A 17 4.84 -1.61 9.09
N VAL A 18 3.64 -1.90 8.60
CA VAL A 18 2.64 -2.71 9.29
C VAL A 18 3.38 -3.93 9.82
N ASN A 19 3.27 -4.17 11.13
CA ASN A 19 4.06 -5.20 11.80
C ASN A 19 3.90 -6.51 10.99
N ALA A 20 5.01 -7.20 10.67
CA ALA A 20 4.96 -8.42 9.85
C ALA A 20 3.99 -9.47 10.43
N GLN A 21 3.79 -9.44 11.75
CA GLN A 21 2.80 -10.26 12.45
C GLN A 21 1.36 -9.86 12.15
N GLU A 22 1.08 -8.56 12.01
CA GLU A 22 -0.27 -8.06 11.68
C GLU A 22 -0.63 -8.35 10.22
N ILE A 23 0.36 -8.27 9.31
CA ILE A 23 0.20 -8.70 7.91
C ILE A 23 -0.12 -10.20 7.86
N ALA A 24 0.65 -11.04 8.58
CA ALA A 24 0.41 -12.48 8.61
C ALA A 24 -0.98 -12.85 9.18
N LEU A 25 -1.44 -12.13 10.20
CA LEU A 25 -2.79 -12.33 10.77
C LEU A 25 -3.89 -11.92 9.80
N ARG A 26 -3.68 -10.84 9.03
CA ARG A 26 -4.62 -10.41 8.00
C ARG A 26 -4.69 -11.39 6.85
N ASP A 27 -3.53 -11.87 6.39
CA ASP A 27 -3.44 -12.81 5.27
C ASP A 27 -4.06 -14.16 5.64
N ALA A 28 -3.85 -14.66 6.86
CA ALA A 28 -4.52 -15.86 7.36
C ALA A 28 -6.04 -15.70 7.37
N ARG A 29 -6.55 -14.57 7.87
CA ARG A 29 -8.00 -14.29 7.89
C ARG A 29 -8.61 -14.18 6.49
N LEU A 30 -7.85 -13.69 5.51
CA LEU A 30 -8.30 -13.62 4.12
C LEU A 30 -8.33 -15.01 3.49
N ALA A 31 -7.33 -15.86 3.73
CA ALA A 31 -7.31 -17.24 3.26
C ALA A 31 -8.51 -18.04 3.79
N ASP A 32 -8.81 -17.94 5.10
CA ASP A 32 -9.97 -18.61 5.70
C ASP A 32 -11.31 -18.18 5.06
N LEU A 33 -11.43 -16.91 4.68
CA LEU A 33 -12.62 -16.39 4.00
C LEU A 33 -12.72 -16.84 2.54
N GLU A 34 -11.59 -17.02 1.86
CA GLU A 34 -11.55 -17.56 0.50
C GLU A 34 -11.88 -19.04 0.48
N ASP A 35 -11.37 -19.82 1.42
CA ASP A 35 -11.70 -21.24 1.60
C ASP A 35 -13.18 -21.41 1.95
N ALA A 36 -13.75 -20.57 2.82
CA ALA A 36 -15.18 -20.60 3.12
C ALA A 36 -16.04 -20.24 1.90
N ARG A 37 -15.59 -19.34 1.02
CA ARG A 37 -16.27 -19.02 -0.24
C ARG A 37 -16.15 -20.16 -1.24
N ALA A 38 -14.99 -20.79 -1.33
CA ALA A 38 -14.76 -21.95 -2.21
C ALA A 38 -15.62 -23.15 -1.77
N ALA A 39 -15.68 -23.43 -0.46
CA ALA A 39 -16.53 -24.47 0.12
C ALA A 39 -18.01 -24.21 -0.16
N ARG A 40 -18.48 -22.96 -0.10
CA ARG A 40 -19.86 -22.63 -0.50
C ARG A 40 -20.13 -22.86 -1.98
N ARG A 41 -19.19 -22.54 -2.87
CA ARG A 41 -19.34 -22.83 -4.31
C ARG A 41 -19.35 -24.33 -4.58
N LEU A 42 -18.48 -25.09 -3.91
CA LEU A 42 -18.43 -26.53 -4.07
C LEU A 42 -19.70 -27.20 -3.53
N ALA A 43 -20.20 -26.75 -2.37
CA ALA A 43 -21.47 -27.25 -1.83
C ALA A 43 -22.67 -26.87 -2.72
N GLU A 44 -22.65 -25.68 -3.33
CA GLU A 44 -23.69 -25.27 -4.30
C GLU A 44 -23.60 -26.06 -5.62
N GLU A 45 -22.39 -26.45 -6.05
CA GLU A 45 -22.21 -27.38 -7.18
C GLU A 45 -22.63 -28.81 -6.84
N GLU A 46 -22.38 -29.31 -5.62
CA GLU A 46 -22.81 -30.65 -5.19
C GLU A 46 -24.33 -30.74 -4.96
N GLU A 47 -24.99 -29.68 -4.49
CA GLU A 47 -26.45 -29.61 -4.33
C GLU A 47 -27.19 -29.36 -5.67
N ALA A 48 -26.47 -29.01 -6.74
CA ALA A 48 -27.02 -28.86 -8.10
C ALA A 48 -27.05 -30.17 -8.91
N ASP A 49 -26.49 -31.27 -8.38
CA ASP A 49 -26.43 -32.60 -9.04
C ASP A 49 -27.45 -33.61 -8.45
N GLY A 50 -28.54 -33.08 -7.88
CA GLY A 50 -29.69 -33.84 -7.42
C GLY A 50 -30.96 -33.49 -8.18
N ASP A 51 -31.25 -34.28 -9.23
CA ASP A 51 -32.55 -34.43 -9.93
C ASP A 51 -32.76 -33.64 -11.25
N GLU A 52 -32.30 -34.21 -12.37
CA GLU A 52 -33.23 -34.61 -13.46
C GLU A 52 -32.56 -35.53 -14.51
N LYS A 53 -33.24 -36.64 -14.80
CA LYS A 53 -32.93 -37.70 -15.78
C LYS A 53 -33.13 -37.21 -17.22
N ASP A 54 -32.34 -37.69 -18.19
CA ASP A 54 -32.77 -38.75 -19.14
C ASP A 54 -31.66 -39.10 -20.17
N ASP A 55 -31.33 -40.38 -20.18
CA ASP A 55 -30.82 -41.26 -21.24
C ASP A 55 -30.09 -40.71 -22.48
N THR A 56 -28.85 -41.18 -22.71
CA THR A 56 -28.50 -42.20 -23.74
C THR A 56 -26.97 -42.33 -23.87
N GLU A 57 -26.41 -43.38 -23.29
CA GLU A 57 -25.15 -44.02 -23.71
C GLU A 57 -25.46 -45.05 -24.85
N PRO A 58 -24.49 -45.61 -25.64
CA PRO A 58 -23.15 -45.97 -25.16
C PRO A 58 -21.97 -45.96 -26.18
N ALA A 59 -20.80 -46.24 -25.59
CA ALA A 59 -19.71 -47.06 -26.13
C ALA A 59 -18.69 -46.44 -27.12
N GLY A 60 -17.51 -46.11 -26.55
CA GLY A 60 -16.28 -46.88 -26.77
C GLY A 60 -15.58 -46.82 -28.12
N ALA A 61 -14.34 -46.30 -28.15
CA ALA A 61 -13.21 -46.92 -28.87
C ALA A 61 -11.89 -46.16 -28.61
N LYS A 62 -10.84 -46.94 -28.36
CA LYS A 62 -9.44 -46.53 -28.23
C LYS A 62 -8.80 -46.26 -29.60
N THR A 63 -8.06 -45.14 -29.70
CA THR A 63 -6.89 -44.85 -30.59
C THR A 63 -7.12 -44.86 -32.13
N PRO A 64 -6.25 -44.27 -32.99
CA PRO A 64 -4.93 -43.67 -32.78
C PRO A 64 -4.74 -42.23 -33.33
N THR A 65 -3.64 -41.60 -32.95
CA THR A 65 -3.15 -40.30 -33.46
C THR A 65 -3.01 -40.28 -35.00
N PRO A 66 -3.60 -39.30 -35.71
CA PRO A 66 -3.31 -39.09 -37.12
C PRO A 66 -2.15 -38.10 -37.30
N VAL A 67 -1.15 -38.61 -38.02
CA VAL A 67 -0.18 -37.95 -38.91
C VAL A 67 -0.38 -36.44 -39.10
N VAL A 68 0.69 -35.69 -38.81
CA VAL A 68 0.83 -34.25 -39.05
C VAL A 68 0.98 -34.02 -40.55
N ASP A 69 -0.13 -33.76 -41.25
CA ASP A 69 -0.12 -33.29 -42.63
C ASP A 69 -0.10 -31.75 -42.64
N ASN A 70 1.05 -31.18 -43.02
CA ASN A 70 1.27 -29.74 -43.15
C ASN A 70 0.73 -29.23 -44.50
N GLY A 71 -0.59 -29.28 -44.67
CA GLY A 71 -1.28 -28.56 -45.74
C GLY A 71 -1.46 -27.07 -45.41
N PRO A 72 -1.48 -26.15 -46.40
CA PRO A 72 -1.68 -24.72 -46.17
C PRO A 72 -3.06 -24.50 -45.55
N LYS A 73 -3.09 -24.11 -44.27
CA LYS A 73 -4.30 -23.74 -43.54
C LYS A 73 -4.94 -22.53 -44.23
N GLY A 74 -6.00 -22.77 -45.01
CA GLY A 74 -6.93 -21.72 -45.43
C GLY A 74 -7.51 -21.00 -44.19
N PRO A 75 -8.06 -19.78 -44.36
CA PRO A 75 -8.59 -19.02 -43.23
C PRO A 75 -9.66 -19.87 -42.52
N PRO A 76 -9.59 -20.05 -41.19
CA PRO A 76 -10.58 -20.84 -40.48
C PRO A 76 -11.94 -20.16 -40.65
N VAL A 77 -12.89 -20.86 -41.27
CA VAL A 77 -14.29 -20.44 -41.32
C VAL A 77 -14.80 -20.48 -39.88
N THR A 78 -14.84 -19.32 -39.22
CA THR A 78 -15.37 -19.20 -37.86
C THR A 78 -16.87 -19.48 -37.95
N THR A 79 -17.30 -20.61 -37.41
CA THR A 79 -18.73 -20.93 -37.30
C THR A 79 -19.42 -19.91 -36.37
N GLU A 80 -20.75 -19.79 -36.44
CA GLU A 80 -21.49 -18.91 -35.51
C GLU A 80 -21.22 -19.26 -34.04
N TYR A 81 -20.97 -20.54 -33.75
CA TYR A 81 -20.59 -21.03 -32.43
C TYR A 81 -19.23 -20.46 -31.99
N ASP A 82 -18.23 -20.45 -32.89
CA ASP A 82 -16.91 -19.86 -32.61
C ASP A 82 -17.00 -18.36 -32.38
N HIS A 83 -17.85 -17.66 -33.14
CA HIS A 83 -18.08 -16.23 -32.95
C HIS A 83 -18.64 -15.92 -31.55
N ARG A 84 -19.64 -16.68 -31.09
CA ARG A 84 -20.20 -16.51 -29.72
C ARG A 84 -19.14 -16.78 -28.65
N ARG A 85 -18.33 -17.83 -28.81
CA ARG A 85 -17.24 -18.16 -27.89
C ARG A 85 -16.15 -17.07 -27.86
N ASN A 86 -15.84 -16.49 -29.01
CA ASN A 86 -14.89 -15.39 -29.12
C ASN A 86 -15.43 -14.10 -28.48
N MET A 87 -16.72 -13.79 -28.65
CA MET A 87 -17.36 -12.65 -28.00
C MET A 87 -17.41 -12.81 -26.47
N ALA A 88 -17.66 -14.01 -25.96
CA ALA A 88 -17.60 -14.30 -24.52
C ALA A 88 -16.19 -14.09 -23.95
N LYS A 89 -15.14 -14.54 -24.66
CA LYS A 89 -13.74 -14.31 -24.27
C LYS A 89 -13.39 -12.82 -24.27
N LEU A 90 -13.84 -12.07 -25.27
CA LEU A 90 -13.64 -10.62 -25.33
C LEU A 90 -14.36 -9.90 -24.20
N ALA A 91 -15.58 -10.30 -23.85
CA ALA A 91 -16.31 -9.75 -22.71
C ALA A 91 -15.59 -9.99 -21.38
N MET A 92 -15.03 -11.20 -21.17
CA MET A 92 -14.23 -11.50 -19.98
C MET A 92 -12.95 -10.63 -19.90
N VAL A 93 -12.26 -10.43 -21.02
CA VAL A 93 -11.06 -9.57 -21.07
C VAL A 93 -11.43 -8.11 -20.82
N ARG A 94 -12.55 -7.63 -21.36
CA ARG A 94 -13.06 -6.28 -21.08
C ARG A 94 -13.37 -6.09 -19.60
N LYS A 95 -14.09 -7.02 -18.96
CA LYS A 95 -14.35 -6.99 -17.51
C LYS A 95 -13.06 -6.92 -16.69
N ARG A 96 -12.05 -7.71 -17.04
CA ARG A 96 -10.75 -7.68 -16.35
C ARG A 96 -10.00 -6.35 -16.51
N ARG A 97 -10.13 -5.71 -17.68
CA ARG A 97 -9.55 -4.37 -17.93
C ARG A 97 -10.30 -3.28 -17.17
N GLU A 98 -11.63 -3.31 -17.22
CA GLU A 98 -12.50 -2.38 -16.50
C GLU A 98 -12.28 -2.47 -14.99
N GLU A 99 -12.10 -3.67 -14.42
CA GLU A 99 -11.79 -3.84 -12.99
C GLU A 99 -10.41 -3.28 -12.62
N ALA A 100 -9.40 -3.47 -13.48
CA ALA A 100 -8.08 -2.91 -13.27
C ALA A 100 -8.07 -1.37 -13.38
N GLU A 101 -8.82 -0.81 -14.33
CA GLU A 101 -8.97 0.64 -14.49
C GLU A 101 -9.79 1.25 -13.34
N ALA A 102 -10.87 0.60 -12.90
CA ALA A 102 -11.67 1.02 -11.75
C ALA A 102 -10.84 0.99 -10.45
N ARG A 103 -9.97 -0.02 -10.27
CA ARG A 103 -9.03 -0.05 -9.14
C ARG A 103 -8.02 1.10 -9.20
N ARG A 104 -7.51 1.40 -10.40
CA ARG A 104 -6.58 2.53 -10.59
C ARG A 104 -7.26 3.88 -10.32
N GLN A 105 -8.48 4.07 -10.79
CA GLN A 105 -9.28 5.27 -10.54
C GLN A 105 -9.61 5.43 -9.05
N ALA A 106 -10.00 4.35 -8.37
CA ALA A 106 -10.26 4.41 -6.93
C ALA A 106 -8.99 4.76 -6.13
N GLU A 107 -7.82 4.26 -6.53
CA GLU A 107 -6.54 4.64 -5.91
C GLU A 107 -6.18 6.12 -6.19
N GLU A 108 -6.41 6.62 -7.41
CA GLU A 108 -6.21 8.04 -7.79
C GLU A 108 -7.15 8.98 -7.01
N ASP A 109 -8.43 8.63 -6.85
CA ASP A 109 -9.41 9.44 -6.12
C ASP A 109 -9.09 9.52 -4.62
N ILE A 110 -8.61 8.41 -4.01
CA ILE A 110 -8.18 8.39 -2.61
C ILE A 110 -6.93 9.26 -2.41
N GLU A 111 -5.98 9.25 -3.35
CA GLU A 111 -4.78 10.08 -3.28
C GLU A 111 -5.13 11.57 -3.42
N GLN A 112 -6.03 11.94 -4.34
CA GLN A 112 -6.53 13.32 -4.48
C GLN A 112 -7.20 13.83 -3.20
N GLN A 113 -8.03 13.01 -2.54
CA GLN A 113 -8.64 13.38 -1.27
C GLN A 113 -7.60 13.64 -0.18
N GLN A 114 -6.55 12.80 -0.09
CA GLN A 114 -5.46 13.00 0.87
C GLN A 114 -4.62 14.24 0.56
N GLU A 115 -4.41 14.58 -0.72
CA GLU A 115 -3.71 15.80 -1.11
C GLU A 115 -4.51 17.06 -0.79
N ASP A 116 -5.81 17.05 -1.04
CA ASP A 116 -6.71 18.15 -0.69
C ASP A 116 -6.80 18.34 0.83
N GLU A 117 -6.85 17.27 1.61
CA GLU A 117 -6.80 17.33 3.08
C GLU A 117 -5.47 17.90 3.58
N ARG A 118 -4.34 17.47 3.00
CA ARG A 118 -3.01 18.02 3.35
C ARG A 118 -2.91 19.49 2.98
N LYS A 119 -3.43 19.89 1.83
CA LYS A 119 -3.42 21.29 1.38
C LYS A 119 -4.30 22.17 2.27
N LYS A 120 -5.48 21.68 2.67
CA LYS A 120 -6.36 22.37 3.63
C LYS A 120 -5.72 22.50 5.02
N MET A 121 -5.10 21.43 5.52
CA MET A 121 -4.39 21.46 6.81
C MET A 121 -3.18 22.41 6.77
N ALA A 122 -2.42 22.41 5.67
CA ALA A 122 -1.31 23.35 5.48
C ALA A 122 -1.79 24.81 5.40
N ALA A 123 -2.93 25.07 4.74
CA ALA A 123 -3.51 26.42 4.68
C ALA A 123 -4.00 26.91 6.05
N MET A 124 -4.58 26.04 6.87
CA MET A 124 -4.97 26.38 8.25
C MET A 124 -3.76 26.71 9.13
N ILE A 125 -2.66 25.96 9.02
CA ILE A 125 -1.44 26.22 9.79
C ILE A 125 -0.79 27.57 9.42
N ILE A 126 -0.88 27.98 8.15
CA ILE A 126 -0.35 29.27 7.70
C ILE A 126 -1.23 30.43 8.17
N ALA A 127 -2.56 30.28 8.14
CA ALA A 127 -3.48 31.32 8.58
C ALA A 127 -3.37 31.62 10.10
N ASP A 128 -3.07 30.61 10.94
CA ASP A 128 -2.84 30.80 12.38
C ASP A 128 -1.46 31.43 12.71
N GLN A 129 -0.58 31.64 11.72
CA GLN A 129 0.78 32.17 11.92
C GLN A 129 0.96 33.66 11.58
N ASP A 130 -0.02 34.30 10.93
CA ASP A 130 0.08 35.69 10.45
C ASP A 130 -0.76 36.70 11.25
N ASP A 131 -1.39 36.29 12.37
CA ASP A 131 -2.27 37.13 13.20
C ASP A 131 -1.61 37.71 14.48
N ASP A 132 -0.26 37.74 14.55
CA ASP A 132 0.47 38.21 15.72
C ASP A 132 1.63 39.16 15.36
N ASP A 133 1.34 40.15 14.50
CA ASP A 133 2.27 41.23 14.15
C ASP A 133 1.66 42.61 14.49
N GLU A 134 1.54 42.89 15.79
CA GLU A 134 1.43 44.24 16.35
C GLU A 134 2.50 44.49 17.43
N ASP A 135 3.56 45.17 16.98
CA ASP A 135 4.28 46.24 17.67
C ASP A 135 5.36 45.96 18.75
N ASP A 136 6.37 46.85 18.68
CA ASP A 136 7.31 47.28 19.72
C ASP A 136 8.69 46.61 19.90
N ASN A 137 9.66 47.22 19.21
CA ASN A 137 10.94 47.73 19.72
C ASN A 137 11.49 47.15 21.05
N GLY A 138 12.68 46.54 20.99
CA GLY A 138 13.49 46.36 22.19
C GLY A 138 14.49 45.22 22.13
N LYS A 139 15.77 45.58 21.99
CA LYS A 139 16.91 44.71 22.33
C LYS A 139 16.72 44.09 23.73
N LYS A 140 16.23 42.86 23.80
CA LYS A 140 16.24 42.03 25.01
C LYS A 140 17.09 40.79 24.74
N LYS A 141 18.22 40.69 25.46
CA LYS A 141 19.00 39.45 25.60
C LYS A 141 18.02 38.30 25.86
N LYS A 142 17.93 37.35 24.93
CA LYS A 142 17.15 36.12 25.09
C LYS A 142 17.79 35.32 26.23
N LYS A 143 17.31 35.52 27.46
CA LYS A 143 17.38 34.49 28.50
C LYS A 143 16.70 33.28 27.88
N ASN A 144 17.44 32.19 27.71
CA ASN A 144 16.84 30.88 27.50
C ASN A 144 15.93 30.65 28.70
N LYS A 145 14.65 30.94 28.55
CA LYS A 145 13.62 30.34 29.37
C LYS A 145 13.85 28.85 29.17
N ASP A 146 14.19 28.16 30.25
CA ASP A 146 13.93 26.75 30.43
C ASP A 146 12.44 26.53 30.18
N ALA A 147 12.04 26.53 28.90
CA ALA A 147 10.77 26.00 28.48
C ALA A 147 10.88 24.54 28.89
N GLU A 148 10.24 24.20 29.99
CA GLU A 148 10.29 22.91 30.64
C GLU A 148 9.98 21.86 29.59
N ILE A 149 11.03 21.29 28.98
CA ILE A 149 10.86 20.42 27.82
C ILE A 149 10.02 19.26 28.34
N PRO A 150 8.88 18.92 27.71
CA PRO A 150 8.04 17.84 28.21
C PRO A 150 8.86 16.55 28.29
N LYS A 151 8.77 15.85 29.43
CA LYS A 151 9.39 14.53 29.60
C LYS A 151 8.81 13.59 28.54
N LEU A 152 9.68 12.85 27.84
CA LEU A 152 9.24 11.92 26.81
C LEU A 152 9.15 10.50 27.41
N ASP A 153 8.03 9.82 27.17
CA ASP A 153 7.88 8.43 27.59
C ASP A 153 8.84 7.49 26.85
N LYS A 154 9.31 6.44 27.52
CA LYS A 154 10.23 5.44 26.94
C LYS A 154 9.68 4.80 25.66
N VAL A 155 8.35 4.64 25.57
CA VAL A 155 7.67 4.11 24.37
C VAL A 155 7.76 5.10 23.21
N THR A 156 7.51 6.38 23.50
CA THR A 156 7.61 7.48 22.53
C THR A 156 9.02 7.59 21.99
N ILE A 157 10.04 7.55 22.86
CA ILE A 157 11.46 7.60 22.49
C ILE A 157 11.83 6.44 21.56
N LYS A 158 11.36 5.21 21.83
CA LYS A 158 11.63 4.04 20.98
C LYS A 158 10.95 4.10 19.61
N ARG A 159 9.82 4.81 19.51
CA ARG A 159 9.07 4.99 18.25
C ARG A 159 9.55 6.18 17.41
N MET A 160 10.35 7.09 18.00
CA MET A 160 10.87 8.25 17.27
C MET A 160 11.78 7.80 16.12
N LYS A 161 11.64 8.49 14.98
CA LYS A 161 12.57 8.33 13.85
C LYS A 161 13.94 8.92 14.23
N PRO A 162 15.07 8.45 13.65
CA PRO A 162 16.39 9.01 13.98
C PRO A 162 16.52 10.52 13.74
N ALA A 163 15.76 11.08 12.79
CA ALA A 163 15.68 12.53 12.60
C ALA A 163 15.05 13.24 13.81
N GLN A 164 13.93 12.72 14.32
CA GLN A 164 13.23 13.24 15.50
C GLN A 164 14.07 13.07 16.78
N MET A 165 14.80 11.95 16.92
CA MET A 165 15.75 11.78 18.02
C MET A 165 16.84 12.84 18.01
N LYS A 166 17.38 13.20 16.82
CA LYS A 166 18.39 14.27 16.70
C LYS A 166 17.83 15.63 17.07
N GLU A 167 16.59 15.94 16.68
CA GLU A 167 15.92 17.18 17.07
C GLU A 167 15.68 17.25 18.57
N ALA A 168 15.17 16.16 19.15
CA ALA A 168 14.95 16.04 20.59
C ALA A 168 16.25 16.17 21.39
N LEU A 169 17.36 15.59 20.91
CA LEU A 169 18.70 15.75 21.50
C LEU A 169 19.22 17.18 21.32
N LYS A 170 19.00 17.82 20.16
CA LYS A 170 19.41 19.21 19.89
C LYS A 170 18.70 20.20 20.82
N ILE A 171 17.39 20.03 21.03
CA ILE A 171 16.61 20.87 21.95
C ILE A 171 17.07 20.68 23.39
N ARG A 172 17.49 19.46 23.76
CA ARG A 172 18.04 19.12 25.09
C ARG A 172 19.53 19.47 25.25
N GLY A 173 20.21 19.97 24.21
CA GLY A 173 21.64 20.30 24.25
C GLY A 173 22.58 19.08 24.33
N LEU A 174 22.14 17.90 23.90
CA LEU A 174 22.93 16.67 23.88
C LEU A 174 23.58 16.44 22.50
N ASP A 175 24.64 15.60 22.48
CA ASP A 175 25.34 15.25 21.24
C ASP A 175 24.46 14.42 20.27
N ILE A 176 24.40 14.88 19.02
CA ILE A 176 23.59 14.33 17.92
C ILE A 176 24.36 13.31 17.04
N GLN A 177 25.65 13.09 17.28
CA GLN A 177 26.47 12.21 16.45
C GLN A 177 26.28 10.73 16.79
N GLY A 178 26.10 9.87 15.77
CA GLY A 178 26.06 8.42 15.94
C GLY A 178 24.89 7.74 15.24
N ASN A 179 24.82 6.41 15.43
CA ASN A 179 23.74 5.57 14.92
C ASN A 179 22.48 5.67 15.80
N ALA A 180 21.32 5.25 15.30
CA ALA A 180 20.03 5.34 15.99
C ALA A 180 20.03 4.73 17.40
N LYS A 181 20.73 3.61 17.61
CA LYS A 181 20.87 2.98 18.94
C LYS A 181 21.57 3.90 19.94
N ILE A 182 22.64 4.58 19.51
CA ILE A 182 23.41 5.51 20.35
C ILE A 182 22.54 6.73 20.71
N LEU A 183 21.80 7.26 19.74
CA LEU A 183 20.89 8.39 19.97
C LEU A 183 19.77 8.01 20.96
N LEU A 184 19.19 6.82 20.80
CA LEU A 184 18.15 6.29 21.68
C LEU A 184 18.67 6.11 23.11
N GLU A 185 19.83 5.47 23.29
CA GLU A 185 20.44 5.27 24.61
C GLU A 185 20.74 6.59 25.31
N ARG A 186 21.24 7.61 24.60
CA ARG A 186 21.49 8.93 25.19
C ARG A 186 20.20 9.61 25.63
N LEU A 187 19.16 9.53 24.81
CA LEU A 187 17.86 10.12 25.11
C LEU A 187 17.20 9.42 26.31
N LEU A 188 17.28 8.09 26.38
CA LEU A 188 16.83 7.33 27.55
C LEU A 188 17.63 7.68 28.80
N LYS A 189 18.96 7.72 28.73
CA LYS A 189 19.82 8.08 29.88
C LYS A 189 19.50 9.49 30.42
N PHE A 190 19.21 10.44 29.54
CA PHE A 190 18.85 11.80 29.95
C PHE A 190 17.49 11.86 30.63
N GLU A 191 16.48 11.17 30.08
CA GLU A 191 15.14 11.15 30.66
C GLU A 191 15.08 10.29 31.94
N GLU A 192 15.95 9.29 32.09
CA GLU A 192 16.10 8.52 33.35
C GLU A 192 16.83 9.32 34.44
N ALA A 193 17.68 10.27 34.08
CA ALA A 193 18.40 11.13 35.02
C ALA A 193 17.59 12.35 35.49
N ARG A 194 16.37 12.56 34.98
CA ARG A 194 15.51 13.73 35.24
C ARG A 194 14.24 13.38 36.00
#